data_AF-A0A3A8PHU3-F1
#
_entry.id   AF-A0A3A8PHU3-F1
#
_cell.length_a   1.000
_cell.length_b   1.000
_cell.length_c   1.000
_cell.angle_alpha   90.00
_cell.angle_beta   90.00
_cell.angle_gamma   90.00
#
_symmetry.space_group_name_H-M   'P 1'
#
loop_
_entity.id
_entity.type
_entity.pdbx_description
1 polymer ?
#
loop_
_entity_poly.entity_id
_entity_poly.type
_entity_poly.pdbx_seq_one_letter_code
_entity_poly.pdbx_strand_id
1 'polypeptide(L)'
;MEVDGQPLTPDGWKALPVRSRHAVALALAEGTTAPDLGLLGRCPQCSAWLELELDPFALLARELRGGAARLESEVHCLAFHYHWSEADILALPRARRWRYLELLRNELEGHPLVDGWS
;
A
#
# COMPACT_ATOMS: atom_id res chain seq x y z
N MET A 1 20.36 -17.32 1.11
CA MET A 1 21.61 -16.93 1.81
C MET A 1 21.44 -17.30 3.27
N GLU A 2 22.07 -18.39 3.67
CA GLU A 2 21.95 -18.98 5.00
C GLU A 2 22.93 -18.32 5.96
N VAL A 3 22.47 -17.98 7.16
CA VAL A 3 23.33 -17.76 8.33
C VAL A 3 22.97 -18.90 9.28
N ASP A 4 23.87 -19.88 9.40
CA ASP A 4 23.80 -21.05 10.30
C ASP A 4 22.62 -22.03 10.13
N GLY A 5 22.00 -22.10 8.95
CA GLY A 5 20.99 -23.13 8.64
C GLY A 5 19.67 -23.02 9.46
N GLN A 6 19.49 -21.94 10.21
CA GLN A 6 18.22 -21.62 10.87
C GLN A 6 17.41 -20.61 10.05
N PRO A 7 16.07 -20.75 9.95
CA PRO A 7 15.22 -19.76 9.32
C PRO A 7 15.38 -18.39 9.99
N LEU A 8 15.65 -17.34 9.20
CA LEU A 8 15.66 -15.97 9.69
C LEU A 8 14.26 -15.60 10.20
N THR A 9 14.15 -15.26 11.48
CA THR A 9 12.91 -14.72 12.04
C THR A 9 12.72 -13.26 11.63
N PRO A 10 11.50 -12.70 11.68
CA PRO A 10 11.26 -11.29 11.38
C PRO A 10 12.09 -10.33 12.23
N ASP A 11 12.28 -10.64 13.51
CA ASP A 11 13.09 -9.81 14.41
C ASP A 11 14.59 -10.03 14.19
N GLY A 12 15.00 -11.27 13.88
CA GLY A 12 16.37 -11.57 13.44
C GLY A 12 16.75 -10.79 12.18
N TRP A 13 15.84 -10.69 11.21
CA TRP A 13 16.03 -9.86 10.01
C TRP A 13 16.26 -8.38 10.34
N LYS A 14 15.45 -7.80 11.23
CA LYS A 14 15.58 -6.38 11.63
C LYS A 14 16.91 -6.11 12.36
N ALA A 15 17.38 -7.07 13.15
CA ALA A 15 18.63 -6.98 13.89
C ALA A 15 19.88 -7.02 12.98
N LEU A 16 19.74 -7.46 11.71
CA LEU A 16 20.86 -7.48 10.78
C LEU A 16 21.38 -6.05 10.47
N PRO A 17 22.71 -5.86 10.42
CA PRO A 17 23.30 -4.62 9.93
C PRO A 17 22.73 -4.23 8.57
N VAL A 18 22.57 -2.93 8.32
CA VAL A 18 22.00 -2.41 7.06
C VAL A 18 22.75 -2.95 5.85
N ARG A 19 24.09 -3.03 5.92
CA ARG A 19 24.93 -3.60 4.84
C ARG A 19 24.56 -5.04 4.50
N SER A 20 24.21 -5.85 5.50
CA SER A 20 23.86 -7.25 5.31
C SER A 20 22.49 -7.35 4.64
N ARG A 21 21.49 -6.59 5.10
CA ARG A 21 20.18 -6.51 4.45
C ARG A 21 20.27 -6.02 3.01
N HIS A 22 21.13 -5.03 2.75
CA HIS A 22 21.38 -4.52 1.39
C HIS A 22 22.00 -5.60 0.51
N ALA A 23 23.02 -6.32 0.99
CA ALA A 23 23.65 -7.40 0.24
C ALA A 23 22.66 -8.52 -0.11
N VAL A 24 21.76 -8.89 0.82
CA VAL A 24 20.66 -9.83 0.56
C VAL A 24 19.77 -9.33 -0.58
N ALA A 25 19.37 -8.05 -0.53
CA ALA A 25 18.47 -7.47 -1.53
C ALA A 25 19.08 -7.48 -2.94
N LEU A 26 20.37 -7.16 -3.07
CA LEU A 26 21.08 -7.23 -4.34
C LEU A 26 21.17 -8.67 -4.87
N ALA A 27 21.53 -9.62 -4.01
CA ALA A 27 21.59 -11.03 -4.40
C ALA A 27 20.22 -11.58 -4.84
N LEU A 28 19.12 -11.14 -4.21
CA LEU A 28 17.76 -11.49 -4.64
C LEU A 28 17.38 -10.85 -5.97
N ALA A 29 17.79 -9.61 -6.22
CA ALA A 29 17.52 -8.89 -7.47
C ALA A 29 18.26 -9.50 -8.68
N GLU A 30 19.44 -10.08 -8.45
CA GLU A 30 20.21 -10.81 -9.47
C GLU A 30 19.69 -12.24 -9.70
N GLY A 31 18.80 -12.73 -8.83
CA GLY A 31 18.20 -14.05 -8.95
C GLY A 31 17.29 -14.18 -10.17
N THR A 32 17.33 -15.33 -10.83
CA THR A 32 16.47 -15.64 -12.00
C THR A 32 15.16 -16.31 -11.61
N THR A 33 14.99 -16.67 -10.34
CA THR A 33 13.80 -17.34 -9.80
C THR A 33 13.17 -16.48 -8.73
N ALA A 34 11.87 -16.23 -8.83
CA ALA A 34 11.13 -15.54 -7.79
C ALA A 34 11.09 -16.39 -6.51
N PRO A 35 11.16 -15.80 -5.31
CA PRO A 35 10.95 -16.55 -4.08
C PRO A 35 9.56 -17.19 -4.08
N ASP A 36 9.49 -18.45 -3.64
CA ASP A 36 8.21 -19.08 -3.31
C ASP A 36 7.58 -18.34 -2.12
N LEU A 37 6.35 -17.87 -2.32
CA LEU A 37 5.59 -17.07 -1.35
C LEU A 37 4.27 -17.77 -0.99
N GLY A 38 4.36 -19.08 -0.77
CA GLY A 38 3.33 -19.87 -0.10
C GLY A 38 3.08 -19.38 1.33
N LEU A 39 1.83 -19.10 1.65
CA LEU A 39 1.33 -18.71 2.96
C LEU A 39 0.39 -19.80 3.47
N LEU A 40 0.70 -20.36 4.64
CA LEU A 40 -0.19 -21.27 5.35
C LEU A 40 -0.85 -20.52 6.51
N GLY A 41 -2.18 -20.45 6.46
CA GLY A 41 -3.00 -19.82 7.49
C GLY A 41 -4.09 -20.76 7.98
N ARG A 42 -4.75 -20.38 9.08
CA ARG A 42 -6.02 -21.00 9.48
C ARG A 42 -7.18 -20.08 9.17
N CYS A 43 -8.27 -20.66 8.68
CA CYS A 43 -9.52 -19.92 8.51
C CYS A 43 -10.02 -19.45 9.89
N PRO A 44 -10.26 -18.13 10.09
CA PRO A 44 -10.73 -17.62 11.38
C PRO A 44 -12.15 -18.10 11.73
N GLN A 45 -12.93 -18.57 10.75
CA GLN A 45 -14.30 -19.04 10.95
C GLN A 45 -14.39 -20.54 11.26
N CYS A 46 -13.64 -21.39 10.54
CA CYS A 46 -13.77 -22.86 10.65
C CYS A 46 -12.49 -23.59 11.04
N SER A 47 -11.38 -22.87 11.25
CA SER A 47 -10.06 -23.43 11.60
C SER A 47 -9.41 -24.37 10.59
N ALA A 48 -10.00 -24.55 9.40
CA ALA A 48 -9.37 -25.30 8.32
C ALA A 48 -8.05 -24.64 7.88
N TRP A 49 -7.10 -25.46 7.42
CA TRP A 49 -5.87 -24.97 6.79
C TRP A 49 -6.20 -24.32 5.45
N LEU A 50 -5.62 -23.14 5.23
CA LEU A 50 -5.67 -22.39 4.00
C LEU A 50 -4.24 -22.30 3.47
N GLU A 51 -4.04 -22.72 2.23
CA GLU A 51 -2.81 -22.50 1.48
C GLU A 51 -3.09 -21.39 0.48
N LEU A 52 -2.30 -20.32 0.53
CA LEU A 52 -2.41 -19.19 -0.36
C LEU A 52 -1.07 -18.96 -1.04
N GLU A 53 -1.08 -18.75 -2.35
CA GLU A 53 0.10 -18.24 -3.05
C GLU A 53 -0.01 -16.73 -3.19
N LEU A 54 1.05 -16.04 -2.77
CA LEU A 54 1.18 -14.61 -2.98
C LEU A 54 2.10 -14.34 -4.17
N ASP A 55 1.54 -13.94 -5.30
CA ASP A 55 2.35 -13.38 -6.39
C ASP A 55 2.65 -11.89 -6.10
N PRO A 56 3.91 -11.54 -5.79
CA PRO A 56 4.29 -10.18 -5.44
C PRO A 56 4.20 -9.23 -6.64
N PHE A 57 4.39 -9.74 -7.87
CA PHE A 57 4.27 -8.95 -9.09
C PHE A 57 2.81 -8.67 -9.41
N ALA A 58 1.94 -9.67 -9.30
CA ALA A 58 0.50 -9.46 -9.47
C ALA A 58 -0.06 -8.50 -8.40
N LEU A 59 0.40 -8.63 -7.15
CA LEU A 59 0.04 -7.71 -6.07
C LEU A 59 0.49 -6.29 -6.39
N LEU A 60 1.78 -6.08 -6.69
CA LEU A 60 2.32 -4.77 -7.04
C LEU A 60 1.60 -4.16 -8.24
N ALA A 61 1.39 -4.94 -9.30
CA ALA A 61 0.69 -4.47 -10.48
C ALA A 61 -0.76 -4.09 -10.19
N ARG A 62 -1.44 -4.81 -9.30
CA ARG A 62 -2.78 -4.44 -8.82
C ARG A 62 -2.75 -3.13 -8.03
N GLU A 63 -1.81 -2.96 -7.11
CA GLU A 63 -1.68 -1.73 -6.32
C GLU A 63 -1.33 -0.52 -7.20
N LEU A 64 -0.48 -0.70 -8.21
CA LEU A 64 -0.15 0.34 -9.18
C LEU A 64 -1.36 0.72 -10.06
N ARG A 65 -2.06 -0.27 -10.63
CA ARG A 65 -3.28 -0.03 -11.42
C ARG A 65 -4.38 0.62 -10.59
N GLY A 66 -4.61 0.10 -9.38
CA GLY A 66 -5.58 0.66 -8.44
C GLY A 66 -5.20 2.09 -8.02
N GLY A 67 -3.91 2.37 -7.86
CA GLY A 67 -3.38 3.69 -7.57
C GLY A 67 -3.68 4.71 -8.67
N ALA A 68 -3.48 4.34 -9.93
CA ALA A 68 -3.77 5.21 -11.08
C ALA A 68 -5.27 5.53 -11.20
N ALA A 69 -6.14 4.51 -11.24
CA ALA A 69 -7.59 4.70 -11.33
C ALA A 69 -8.15 5.50 -10.13
N ARG A 70 -7.58 5.28 -8.94
CA ARG A 70 -7.93 6.05 -7.74
C ARG A 70 -7.49 7.51 -7.87
N LEU A 71 -6.28 7.78 -8.35
CA LEU A 71 -5.79 9.15 -8.52
C LEU A 71 -6.63 9.91 -9.54
N GLU A 72 -7.00 9.27 -10.65
CA GLU A 72 -7.91 9.85 -11.65
C GLU A 72 -9.25 10.23 -11.02
N SER A 73 -9.82 9.36 -10.17
CA SER A 73 -11.06 9.65 -9.44
C SER A 73 -10.89 10.81 -8.44
N GLU A 74 -9.77 10.85 -7.72
CA GLU A 74 -9.43 11.95 -6.81
C GLU A 74 -9.37 13.29 -7.56
N VAL A 75 -8.64 13.33 -8.68
CA VAL A 75 -8.47 14.53 -9.51
C VAL A 75 -9.80 14.96 -10.12
N HIS A 76 -10.56 14.02 -10.70
CA HIS A 76 -11.85 14.29 -11.31
C HIS A 76 -12.81 14.96 -10.33
N CYS A 77 -13.01 14.37 -9.14
CA CYS A 77 -13.91 14.93 -8.13
C CYS A 77 -13.45 16.32 -7.66
N LEU A 78 -12.16 16.50 -7.40
CA LEU A 78 -11.64 17.79 -6.94
C LEU A 78 -11.74 18.88 -8.02
N ALA A 79 -11.39 18.55 -9.27
CA ALA A 79 -11.50 19.49 -10.38
C ALA A 79 -12.97 19.84 -10.68
N PHE A 80 -13.87 18.87 -10.61
CA PHE A 80 -15.30 19.08 -10.88
C PHE A 80 -15.95 20.03 -9.85
N HIS A 81 -15.62 19.89 -8.56
CA HIS A 81 -16.25 20.67 -7.50
C HIS A 81 -15.53 21.97 -7.13
N TYR A 82 -14.20 21.98 -7.16
CA TYR A 82 -13.40 23.16 -6.78
C TYR A 82 -12.88 23.96 -7.98
N HIS A 83 -13.01 23.43 -9.20
CA HIS A 83 -12.55 24.05 -10.44
C HIS A 83 -11.04 24.35 -10.48
N TRP A 84 -10.26 23.68 -9.64
CA TRP A 84 -8.81 23.74 -9.69
C TRP A 84 -8.28 22.98 -10.91
N SER A 85 -7.13 23.44 -11.43
CA SER A 85 -6.47 22.73 -12.51
C SER A 85 -5.95 21.37 -12.03
N GLU A 86 -5.86 20.40 -12.95
CA GLU A 86 -5.25 19.10 -12.65
C GLU A 86 -3.83 19.27 -12.07
N ALA A 87 -3.05 20.22 -12.60
CA ALA A 87 -1.71 20.52 -12.12
C ALA A 87 -1.71 20.99 -10.64
N ASP A 88 -2.63 21.88 -10.27
CA ASP A 88 -2.75 22.37 -8.88
C ASP A 88 -3.16 21.23 -7.93
N ILE A 89 -4.05 20.35 -8.36
CA ILE A 89 -4.50 19.20 -7.56
C ILE A 89 -3.35 18.19 -7.37
N LEU A 90 -2.60 17.89 -8.43
CA LEU A 90 -1.45 16.97 -8.37
C LEU A 90 -0.31 17.54 -7.51
N ALA A 91 -0.17 18.86 -7.42
CA ALA A 91 0.78 19.52 -6.52
C ALA A 91 0.41 19.39 -5.03
N LEU A 92 -0.85 19.08 -4.70
CA LEU A 92 -1.25 18.84 -3.31
C LEU A 92 -0.65 17.52 -2.78
N PRO A 93 -0.17 17.48 -1.52
CA PRO A 93 0.12 16.21 -0.86
C PRO A 93 -1.13 15.31 -0.82
N ARG A 94 -0.95 13.99 -0.95
CA ARG A 94 -2.05 13.00 -0.94
C ARG A 94 -3.01 13.19 0.25
N ALA A 95 -2.47 13.39 1.46
CA ALA A 95 -3.27 13.61 2.66
C ALA A 95 -4.21 14.81 2.53
N ARG A 96 -3.78 15.88 1.84
CA ARG A 96 -4.57 17.09 1.65
C ARG A 96 -5.67 16.89 0.60
N ARG A 97 -5.39 16.20 -0.51
CA ARG A 97 -6.44 15.81 -1.47
C ARG A 97 -7.54 15.00 -0.80
N TRP A 98 -7.16 14.04 0.04
CA TRP A 98 -8.10 13.20 0.78
C TRP A 98 -8.94 13.96 1.78
N ARG A 99 -8.35 14.97 2.44
CA ARG A 99 -9.12 15.85 3.33
C ARG A 99 -10.20 16.62 2.56
N TYR A 100 -9.89 17.16 1.38
CA TYR A 100 -10.90 17.82 0.57
C TYR A 100 -11.98 16.86 0.07
N LEU A 101 -11.63 15.64 -0.33
CA LEU A 101 -12.60 14.61 -0.71
C LEU A 101 -13.52 14.20 0.45
N GLU A 102 -12.99 14.17 1.67
CA GLU A 102 -13.80 13.93 2.87
C GLU A 102 -14.77 15.08 3.15
N LEU A 103 -14.31 16.34 3.04
CA LEU A 103 -15.17 17.52 3.21
C LEU A 103 -16.28 17.53 2.15
N LEU A 104 -15.91 17.27 0.89
CA LEU A 104 -16.85 17.16 -0.22
C LEU A 104 -17.88 16.04 0.01
N ARG A 105 -17.43 14.86 0.45
CA ARG A 105 -18.34 13.76 0.80
C ARG A 105 -19.32 14.18 1.89
N ASN A 106 -18.82 14.80 2.96
CA ASN A 106 -19.67 15.26 4.05
C ASN A 106 -20.72 16.26 3.56
N GLU A 107 -20.33 17.23 2.73
CA GLU A 107 -21.24 18.20 2.13
C GLU A 107 -22.31 17.54 1.26
N LEU A 108 -21.93 16.59 0.38
CA LEU A 108 -22.86 15.86 -0.49
C LEU A 108 -23.82 14.95 0.29
N GLU A 109 -23.38 14.42 1.44
CA GLU A 109 -24.19 13.61 2.34
C GLU A 109 -25.02 14.46 3.33
N GLY A 110 -24.89 15.79 3.29
CA GLY A 110 -25.60 16.71 4.19
C GLY A 110 -25.07 16.71 5.63
N HIS A 111 -23.86 16.20 5.85
CA HIS A 111 -23.16 16.28 7.13
C HIS A 111 -22.53 17.68 7.26
N PRO A 112 -22.90 18.47 8.29
CA PRO A 112 -22.33 19.81 8.47
C PRO A 112 -20.81 19.71 8.66
N LEU A 113 -20.09 20.69 8.12
CA LEU A 113 -18.72 20.94 8.53
C LEU A 113 -18.78 21.26 10.02
N VAL A 114 -18.27 20.35 10.86
CA VAL A 114 -18.18 20.62 12.30
C VAL A 114 -17.36 21.90 12.46
N ASP A 115 -17.99 22.94 13.01
CA ASP A 115 -17.34 24.19 13.42
C ASP A 115 -16.40 23.88 14.59
N GLY A 116 -15.26 23.27 14.29
CA GLY A 116 -14.28 22.80 15.25
C GLY A 116 -13.34 23.90 15.70
N TRP A 117 -13.87 24.94 16.35
CA TRP A 117 -13.15 25.76 17.33
C TRP A 117 -14.12 26.21 18.44
N SER A 118 -14.40 25.33 19.39
CA SER A 118 -14.74 25.67 20.77
C SER A 118 -13.91 24.80 21.70
#